data_AF-A0A0U5NT80-F1
#
_entry.id   AF-A0A0U5NT80-F1
#
_cell.length_a   1.000
_cell.length_b   1.000
_cell.length_c   1.000
_cell.angle_alpha   90.00
_cell.angle_beta   90.00
_cell.angle_gamma   90.00
#
_symmetry.space_group_name_H-M   'P 1'
#
loop_
_entity.id
_entity.type
_entity.pdbx_description
1 polymer ?
#
loop_
_entity_poly.entity_id
_entity_poly.type
_entity_poly.pdbx_seq_one_letter_code
_entity_poly.pdbx_strand_id
1 'polypeptide(L)'
;MAKKNPYKFTIGFDRKKPSHVQAAEILNETEEKAELITKALLNYLGKGIEQEVTAMNPDSYLPMIEELIRREVHREMDQYKAASDTDKPNEEVVEIIEEEPLQLDEAMAQNISRAVRIFRNE
;
A
#
# COMPACT_ATOMS: atom_id res chain seq x y z
N MET A 1 31.34 -22.67 40.39
CA MET A 1 30.52 -22.96 39.19
C MET A 1 31.15 -22.23 38.01
N ALA A 2 31.82 -22.93 37.10
CA ALA A 2 32.44 -22.27 35.93
C ALA A 2 31.35 -21.70 35.02
N LYS A 3 31.46 -20.41 34.69
CA LYS A 3 30.50 -19.66 33.87
C LYS A 3 30.55 -20.22 32.44
N LYS A 4 29.51 -20.93 32.01
CA LYS A 4 29.39 -21.42 30.63
C LYS A 4 29.46 -20.21 29.68
N ASN A 5 30.24 -20.33 28.61
CA ASN A 5 30.34 -19.28 27.60
C ASN A 5 28.95 -19.08 26.96
N PRO A 6 28.34 -17.87 27.05
CA PRO A 6 27.00 -17.62 26.52
C PRO A 6 26.92 -17.72 24.99
N TYR A 7 28.06 -17.61 24.29
CA TYR A 7 28.13 -17.68 22.82
C TYR A 7 28.40 -19.09 22.28
N LYS A 8 28.42 -20.10 23.15
CA LYS A 8 28.65 -21.49 22.75
C LYS A 8 27.49 -22.37 23.20
N PHE A 9 26.72 -22.84 22.23
CA PHE A 9 25.62 -23.77 22.42
C PHE A 9 25.62 -24.85 21.33
N THR A 10 24.95 -25.97 21.61
CA THR A 10 24.82 -27.11 20.69
C THR A 10 23.38 -27.21 20.22
N ILE A 11 23.17 -27.31 18.91
CA ILE A 11 21.85 -27.46 18.29
C ILE A 11 21.70 -28.90 17.79
N GLY A 12 20.62 -29.58 18.19
CA GLY A 12 20.30 -30.93 17.70
C GLY A 12 19.16 -30.91 16.69
N PHE A 13 19.36 -31.53 15.52
CA PHE A 13 18.34 -31.67 14.49
C PHE A 13 17.65 -33.05 14.58
N ASP A 14 16.32 -33.07 14.50
CA ASP A 14 15.53 -34.30 14.55
C ASP A 14 15.40 -34.92 13.15
N ARG A 15 15.99 -36.10 12.95
CA ARG A 15 15.97 -36.81 11.66
C ARG A 15 14.58 -37.21 11.18
N LYS A 16 13.58 -37.23 12.07
CA LYS A 16 12.20 -37.56 11.71
C LYS A 16 11.47 -36.39 11.03
N LYS A 17 11.99 -35.17 11.15
CA LYS A 17 11.38 -33.96 10.59
C LYS A 17 12.09 -33.56 9.28
N PRO A 18 11.39 -33.57 8.12
CA PRO A 18 12.01 -33.22 6.84
C PRO A 18 12.69 -31.84 6.86
N SER A 19 12.05 -30.85 7.49
CA SER A 19 12.62 -29.50 7.62
C SER A 19 13.92 -29.46 8.43
N HIS A 20 14.08 -30.32 9.44
CA HIS A 20 15.32 -30.42 10.21
C HIS A 20 16.43 -31.11 9.41
N VAL A 21 16.08 -32.12 8.62
CA VAL A 21 17.04 -32.80 7.72
C VAL A 21 17.56 -31.81 6.69
N GLN A 22 16.66 -31.10 6.00
CA GLN A 22 17.02 -30.09 5.01
C GLN A 22 17.88 -28.97 5.61
N ALA A 23 17.51 -28.46 6.79
CA ALA A 23 18.32 -27.44 7.48
C ALA A 23 19.72 -27.97 7.85
N ALA A 24 19.83 -29.23 8.28
CA ALA A 24 21.12 -29.84 8.59
C ALA A 24 21.99 -30.05 7.33
N GLU A 25 21.39 -30.45 6.21
CA GLU A 25 22.09 -30.60 4.91
C GLU A 25 22.68 -29.27 4.45
N ILE A 26 21.87 -28.21 4.40
CA ILE A 26 22.32 -26.86 4.03
C ILE A 26 23.47 -26.39 4.92
N LEU A 27 23.35 -26.57 6.24
CA LEU A 27 24.41 -26.19 7.17
C LEU A 27 25.68 -27.01 6.96
N ASN A 28 25.57 -28.30 6.69
CA ASN A 28 26.73 -29.16 6.47
C ASN A 28 27.51 -28.77 5.21
N GLU A 29 26.82 -28.33 4.15
CA GLU A 29 27.44 -27.83 2.91
C GLU A 29 28.04 -26.43 3.04
N THR A 30 27.67 -25.67 4.07
CA THR A 30 28.16 -24.29 4.28
C THR A 30 29.47 -24.28 5.07
N GLU A 31 30.47 -23.51 4.62
CA GLU A 31 31.73 -23.30 5.35
C GLU A 31 31.51 -22.56 6.67
N GLU A 32 30.85 -21.38 6.63
CA GLU A 32 30.58 -20.54 7.81
C GLU A 32 29.15 -20.70 8.36
N LYS A 33 28.89 -21.84 9.01
CA LYS A 33 27.56 -22.17 9.59
C LYS A 33 27.03 -21.10 10.55
N ALA A 34 27.90 -20.56 11.40
CA ALA A 34 27.52 -19.55 12.40
C ALA A 34 27.06 -18.24 11.74
N GLU A 35 27.70 -17.84 10.65
CA GLU A 35 27.35 -16.62 9.91
C GLU A 35 26.02 -16.79 9.19
N LEU A 36 25.81 -17.94 8.53
CA LEU A 36 24.52 -18.25 7.88
C LEU A 36 23.37 -18.27 8.89
N ILE A 37 23.56 -18.92 10.05
CA ILE A 37 22.57 -18.94 11.13
C ILE A 37 22.28 -17.53 11.63
N THR A 38 23.32 -16.71 11.82
CA THR A 38 23.19 -15.32 12.27
C THR A 38 22.39 -14.50 11.29
N LYS A 39 22.75 -14.52 9.99
CA LYS A 39 22.02 -13.81 8.93
C LYS A 39 20.56 -14.26 8.84
N ALA A 40 20.30 -15.57 8.84
CA ALA A 40 18.95 -16.10 8.78
C ALA A 40 18.10 -15.67 9.99
N LEU A 41 18.65 -15.72 11.20
CA LEU A 41 17.95 -15.31 12.43
C LEU A 41 17.67 -13.80 12.45
N LEU A 42 18.67 -12.99 12.11
CA LEU A 42 18.52 -11.53 12.07
C LEU A 42 17.47 -11.13 11.02
N ASN A 43 17.51 -11.72 9.82
CA ASN A 43 16.52 -11.46 8.77
C ASN A 43 15.12 -11.93 9.19
N TYR A 44 14.99 -13.13 9.76
CA TYR A 44 13.70 -13.65 10.24
C TYR A 44 13.06 -12.74 11.31
N LEU A 45 13.87 -12.12 12.16
CA LEU A 45 13.41 -11.20 13.19
C LEU A 45 13.27 -9.74 12.71
N GLY A 46 13.53 -9.46 11.43
CA GLY A 46 13.55 -8.09 10.89
C GLY A 46 14.67 -7.21 11.50
N LYS A 47 15.72 -7.83 12.05
CA LYS A 47 16.89 -7.20 12.66
C LYS A 47 18.14 -7.28 11.78
N GLY A 48 18.02 -7.81 10.56
CA GLY A 48 19.10 -7.83 9.60
C GLY A 48 19.44 -6.41 9.16
N ILE A 49 20.56 -5.87 9.67
CA ILE A 49 21.00 -4.49 9.36
C ILE A 49 21.72 -4.43 7.99
N GLU A 50 22.00 -5.59 7.37
CA GLU A 50 22.71 -5.65 6.09
C GLU A 50 22.02 -6.59 5.11
N GLN A 51 20.80 -6.21 4.75
CA GLN A 51 20.47 -6.08 3.35
C GLN A 51 20.03 -4.60 3.30
N GLU A 52 20.77 -3.70 2.67
CA GLU A 52 20.70 -3.59 1.21
C GLU A 52 19.69 -4.62 0.65
N VAL A 53 18.42 -4.51 1.10
CA VAL A 53 17.35 -4.45 0.12
C VAL A 53 17.98 -3.56 -0.91
N THR A 54 18.39 -4.13 -2.05
CA THR A 54 18.24 -3.45 -3.32
C THR A 54 16.91 -2.78 -3.12
N ALA A 55 16.92 -1.51 -2.69
CA ALA A 55 15.73 -0.86 -2.22
C ALA A 55 14.94 -0.87 -3.49
N MET A 56 14.02 -1.84 -3.62
CA MET A 56 13.41 -2.15 -4.90
C MET A 56 12.79 -0.82 -5.21
N ASN A 57 13.39 -0.13 -6.19
CA ASN A 57 13.21 1.30 -6.27
C ASN A 57 11.69 1.46 -6.27
N PRO A 58 11.06 2.21 -5.35
CA PRO A 58 9.62 2.36 -5.37
C PRO A 58 9.12 2.72 -6.78
N ASP A 59 9.98 3.38 -7.57
CA ASP A 59 9.76 3.70 -8.98
C ASP A 59 9.72 2.47 -9.93
N SER A 60 10.34 1.36 -9.56
CA SER A 60 10.32 0.10 -10.35
C SER A 60 8.92 -0.50 -10.49
N TYR A 61 8.01 -0.14 -9.58
CA TYR A 61 6.61 -0.54 -9.65
C TYR A 61 5.71 0.48 -10.36
N LEU A 62 6.18 1.72 -10.61
CA LEU A 62 5.38 2.75 -11.27
C LEU A 62 4.81 2.29 -12.61
N PRO A 63 5.56 1.60 -13.50
CA PRO A 63 4.98 1.11 -14.76
C PRO A 63 3.84 0.11 -14.55
N MET A 64 3.95 -0.74 -13.51
CA MET A 64 2.89 -1.68 -13.16
C MET A 64 1.66 -0.98 -12.57
N ILE A 65 1.89 0.01 -11.70
CA ILE A 65 0.84 0.80 -11.06
C ILE A 65 0.11 1.66 -12.10
N GLU A 66 0.83 2.31 -13.02
CA GLU A 66 0.24 3.05 -14.14
C GLU A 66 -0.63 2.16 -15.03
N GLU A 67 -0.18 0.95 -15.33
CA GLU A 67 -0.95 0.01 -16.15
C GLU A 67 -2.19 -0.52 -15.40
N LEU A 68 -2.10 -0.75 -14.09
CA LEU A 68 -3.25 -1.08 -13.24
C LEU A 68 -4.28 0.05 -13.24
N ILE A 69 -3.84 1.30 -13.03
CA ILE A 69 -4.71 2.49 -13.08
C ILE A 69 -5.34 2.65 -14.46
N ARG A 70 -4.56 2.51 -15.53
CA ARG A 70 -5.06 2.63 -16.91
C ARG A 70 -6.16 1.61 -17.18
N ARG A 71 -5.98 0.35 -16.77
CA ARG A 71 -6.99 -0.70 -16.93
C ARG A 71 -8.26 -0.43 -16.14
N GLU A 72 -8.14 0.05 -14.91
CA GLU A 72 -9.30 0.36 -14.07
C GLU A 72 -10.09 1.53 -14.67
N VAL A 73 -9.41 2.60 -15.10
CA VAL A 73 -10.05 3.75 -15.75
C VAL A 73 -10.74 3.33 -17.06
N HIS A 74 -10.11 2.54 -17.92
CA HIS A 74 -10.75 2.04 -19.14
C HIS A 74 -11.96 1.18 -18.83
N ARG A 75 -11.86 0.29 -17.84
CA ARG A 75 -12.96 -0.57 -17.41
C ARG A 75 -14.17 0.27 -16.98
N GLU A 76 -13.95 1.31 -16.18
CA GLU A 76 -15.03 2.22 -15.74
C GLU A 76 -15.59 3.05 -16.89
N MET A 77 -14.74 3.55 -17.80
CA MET A 77 -15.18 4.31 -18.97
C MET A 77 -16.00 3.47 -19.96
N ASP A 78 -15.62 2.22 -20.18
CA ASP A 78 -16.37 1.30 -21.04
C ASP A 78 -17.70 0.89 -20.40
N GLN A 79 -17.75 0.75 -19.07
CA GLN A 79 -19.00 0.57 -18.34
C GLN A 79 -19.92 1.81 -18.43
N TYR A 80 -19.35 3.02 -18.35
CA TYR A 80 -20.10 4.27 -18.54
C TYR A 80 -20.64 4.42 -19.97
N LYS A 81 -19.82 4.09 -20.97
CA LYS A 81 -20.24 4.12 -22.38
C LYS A 81 -21.32 3.09 -22.69
N ALA A 82 -21.19 1.87 -22.17
CA ALA A 82 -22.21 0.82 -22.32
C ALA A 82 -23.53 1.21 -21.62
N ALA A 83 -23.46 1.89 -20.46
CA ALA A 83 -24.63 2.44 -19.80
C ALA A 83 -25.27 3.60 -20.59
N SER A 84 -24.48 4.45 -21.25
CA SER A 84 -24.99 5.55 -22.08
C SER A 84 -25.53 5.13 -23.46
N ASP A 85 -25.09 4.00 -24.02
CA ASP A 85 -25.59 3.50 -25.32
C ASP A 85 -26.95 2.76 -25.20
N THR A 86 -27.41 2.46 -23.98
CA THR A 86 -28.69 1.76 -23.76
C THR A 86 -29.85 2.71 -23.44
N ASP A 87 -29.58 3.98 -23.14
CA ASP A 87 -30.59 5.01 -22.92
C ASP A 87 -30.47 6.09 -24.00
N LYS A 88 -31.17 5.89 -25.12
CA LYS A 88 -31.73 7.01 -25.87
C LYS A 88 -33.08 7.40 -25.25
N PRO A 89 -33.17 8.36 -24.32
CA PRO A 89 -34.29 9.26 -24.32
C PRO A 89 -34.00 10.39 -25.32
N ASN A 90 -35.05 10.90 -25.95
CA ASN A 90 -35.04 12.11 -26.77
C ASN A 90 -34.04 13.16 -26.26
N GLU A 91 -33.26 13.74 -27.18
CA GLU A 91 -32.69 15.08 -26.99
C GLU A 91 -33.85 16.07 -26.83
N GLU A 92 -34.35 16.25 -25.61
CA GLU A 92 -34.79 17.58 -25.21
C GLU A 92 -33.51 18.39 -25.02
N VAL A 93 -33.22 19.19 -26.04
CA VAL A 93 -32.19 20.23 -25.99
C VAL A 93 -32.51 21.11 -24.79
N VAL A 94 -31.78 20.92 -23.69
CA VAL A 94 -31.81 21.85 -22.57
C VAL A 94 -31.16 23.12 -23.08
N GLU A 95 -31.98 24.09 -23.47
CA GLU A 95 -31.53 25.47 -23.65
C GLU A 95 -30.82 25.87 -22.35
N ILE A 96 -29.53 26.24 -22.48
CA ILE A 96 -28.78 26.86 -21.41
C ILE A 96 -29.54 28.15 -21.11
N ILE A 97 -30.38 28.13 -20.07
CA ILE A 97 -30.94 29.35 -19.49
C ILE A 97 -29.71 30.12 -19.01
N GLU A 98 -29.43 31.26 -19.64
CA GLU A 98 -28.45 32.22 -19.15
C GLU A 98 -28.70 32.39 -17.65
N GLU A 99 -27.72 32.01 -16.82
CA GLU A 99 -27.86 32.13 -15.37
C GLU A 99 -28.22 33.58 -15.05
N GLU A 100 -29.47 33.81 -14.63
CA GLU A 100 -29.84 35.08 -14.01
C GLU A 100 -28.85 35.31 -12.86
N PRO A 101 -28.24 36.50 -12.76
CA PRO A 101 -27.32 36.80 -11.68
C PRO A 101 -28.03 36.51 -10.37
N LEU A 102 -27.49 35.56 -9.58
CA LEU A 102 -28.01 35.20 -8.26
C LEU A 102 -28.32 36.48 -7.50
N GLN A 103 -29.61 36.77 -7.32
CA GLN A 103 -30.06 37.95 -6.59
C GLN A 103 -29.82 37.67 -5.11
N LEU A 104 -28.64 38.07 -4.63
CA LEU A 104 -28.28 37.96 -3.22
C LEU A 104 -29.16 38.95 -2.45
N ASP A 105 -30.23 38.46 -1.83
CA ASP A 105 -31.08 39.30 -1.00
C ASP A 105 -30.39 39.67 0.33
N GLU A 106 -30.79 40.79 0.92
CA GLU A 106 -30.22 41.33 2.15
C GLU A 106 -30.32 40.33 3.33
N ALA A 107 -31.36 39.49 3.35
CA ALA A 107 -31.56 38.49 4.39
C ALA A 107 -30.55 37.33 4.27
N MET A 108 -30.26 36.88 3.06
CA MET A 108 -29.28 35.88 2.72
C MET A 108 -27.87 36.39 3.02
N ALA A 109 -27.57 37.65 2.71
CA ALA A 109 -26.30 38.29 3.08
C ALA A 109 -26.10 38.37 4.61
N GLN A 110 -27.16 38.65 5.37
CA GLN A 110 -27.13 38.67 6.83
C GLN A 110 -26.95 37.27 7.43
N ASN A 111 -27.60 36.25 6.87
CA ASN A 111 -27.44 34.86 7.30
C ASN A 111 -26.00 34.37 7.09
N ILE A 112 -25.41 34.66 5.93
CA ILE A 112 -24.00 34.34 5.64
C ILE A 112 -23.09 35.08 6.62
N SER A 113 -23.29 36.38 6.82
CA SER A 113 -22.50 37.17 7.77
C SER A 113 -22.58 36.65 9.21
N ARG A 114 -23.77 36.20 9.63
CA ARG A 114 -23.97 35.62 10.96
C ARG A 114 -23.25 34.29 11.10
N ALA A 115 -23.36 33.41 10.11
CA ALA A 115 -22.65 32.13 10.11
C ALA A 115 -21.13 32.34 10.22
N VAL A 116 -20.57 33.22 9.40
CA VAL A 116 -19.13 33.53 9.41
C VAL A 116 -18.68 34.15 10.75
N ARG A 117 -19.51 34.98 11.39
CA ARG A 117 -19.20 35.55 12.71
C ARG A 117 -19.17 34.50 13.82
N ILE A 118 -20.00 33.47 13.75
CA ILE A 118 -20.01 32.38 14.74
C ILE A 118 -18.67 31.63 14.71
N PHE A 119 -18.18 31.28 13.52
CA PHE A 119 -16.90 30.60 13.35
C PHE A 119 -15.67 31.42 13.78
N ARG A 120 -15.79 32.74 13.87
CA ARG A 120 -14.67 33.63 14.20
C ARG A 120 -14.55 33.94 15.69
N ASN A 121 -15.56 33.59 16.49
CA ASN A 121 -15.62 33.89 17.92
C ASN A 121 -15.58 32.62 18.80
N GLU A 122 -15.31 31.44 18.23
CA GLU A 122 -14.77 30.25 18.92
C GLU A 122 -13.25 30.20 18.78
#